data_AF-A0A4U5W628-F1
#
_entry.id   AF-A0A4U5W628-F1
#
_cell.length_a   1.000
_cell.length_b   1.000
_cell.length_c   1.000
_cell.angle_alpha   90.00
_cell.angle_beta   90.00
_cell.angle_gamma   90.00
#
_symmetry.space_group_name_H-M   'P 1'
#
loop_
_entity.id
_entity.type
_entity.pdbx_description
1 polymer ?
#
loop_
_entity_poly.entity_id
_entity_poly.type
_entity_poly.pdbx_seq_one_letter_code
_entity_poly.pdbx_strand_id
1 'polypeptide(L)'
;MSNRTPLTGCLPGFGRLRGYPPRYGWLRKVYDALRQDPTALRRPDATVVLGVGKSMVPSMAFWSQAFGLAARNGQDLVPTNRAHWLLDEATGADPYLELDSSLWLLHWWLVSSEPCHVPAWRYLFGYSPFSRSSRAELQGRLAAAADAVGHRTPAASVLASDIACLVSMYAPGNPTAANIEDELSNPFRTLHLLGPEPPADRSHLVALRRMAGRHCHDLSHDGTVDIRAQFLQLRCPSEGRWHASNF
;
A
#
# COMPACT_ATOMS: atom_id res chain seq x y z
N MET A 1 -13.39 9.68 -20.23
CA MET A 1 -12.28 9.17 -19.41
C MET A 1 -11.02 9.30 -20.26
N SER A 2 -10.13 10.25 -19.97
CA SER A 2 -8.90 10.41 -20.75
C SER A 2 -8.12 9.10 -20.75
N ASN A 3 -7.69 8.68 -21.93
CA ASN A 3 -6.95 7.46 -22.24
C ASN A 3 -5.52 7.53 -21.66
N ARG A 4 -5.39 7.66 -20.33
CA ARG A 4 -4.09 7.68 -19.65
C ARG A 4 -3.54 6.27 -19.60
N THR A 5 -2.31 6.10 -20.06
CA THR A 5 -1.60 4.83 -20.00
C THR A 5 -1.50 4.37 -18.54
N PRO A 6 -1.82 3.09 -18.21
CA PRO A 6 -2.03 2.64 -16.83
C PRO A 6 -0.90 2.90 -15.82
N LEU A 7 0.34 3.10 -16.29
CA LEU A 7 1.51 3.29 -15.45
C LEU A 7 2.18 4.68 -15.62
N THR A 8 1.51 5.63 -16.29
CA THR A 8 2.00 7.01 -16.36
C THR A 8 2.15 7.59 -14.95
N GLY A 9 3.32 8.14 -14.63
CA GLY A 9 3.66 8.66 -13.29
C GLY A 9 4.19 7.61 -12.31
N CYS A 10 4.18 6.31 -12.66
CA CYS A 10 4.84 5.29 -11.85
C CYS A 10 6.33 5.20 -12.18
N LEU A 11 7.15 5.08 -11.14
CA LEU A 11 8.53 4.64 -11.25
C LEU A 11 8.57 3.19 -11.77
N PRO A 12 9.65 2.75 -12.44
CA PRO A 12 9.89 1.33 -12.75
C PRO A 12 10.24 0.54 -11.47
N GLY A 13 9.33 0.55 -10.50
CA GLY A 13 9.57 0.18 -9.11
C GLY A 13 9.33 -1.29 -8.74
N PHE A 14 9.24 -2.19 -9.72
CA PHE A 14 8.96 -3.60 -9.47
C PHE A 14 10.07 -4.28 -8.63
N GLY A 15 9.70 -5.18 -7.72
CA GLY A 15 10.62 -5.94 -6.87
C GLY A 15 11.21 -5.18 -5.68
N ARG A 16 10.95 -3.87 -5.54
CA ARG A 16 11.51 -3.04 -4.45
C ARG A 16 10.99 -3.41 -3.06
N LEU A 17 9.79 -4.00 -3.00
CA LEU A 17 9.11 -4.43 -1.77
C LEU A 17 9.64 -5.74 -1.16
N ARG A 18 10.49 -6.48 -1.89
CA ARG A 18 11.13 -7.74 -1.45
C ARG A 18 10.17 -8.84 -0.97
N GLY A 19 8.92 -8.80 -1.40
CA GLY A 19 7.88 -9.81 -1.11
C GLY A 19 7.15 -9.63 0.22
N TYR A 20 7.49 -8.62 1.02
CA TYR A 20 6.89 -8.43 2.35
C TYR A 20 5.76 -7.40 2.32
N PRO A 21 4.50 -7.77 2.59
CA PRO A 21 3.44 -6.79 2.78
C PRO A 21 3.67 -5.99 4.09
N PRO A 22 3.05 -4.81 4.26
CA PRO A 22 3.11 -4.06 5.51
C PRO A 22 2.54 -4.88 6.67
N ARG A 23 3.15 -4.75 7.85
CA ARG A 23 2.67 -5.38 9.09
C ARG A 23 2.35 -4.33 10.16
N TYR A 24 1.55 -4.73 11.14
CA TYR A 24 1.20 -3.90 12.27
C TYR A 24 2.44 -3.34 12.97
N GLY A 25 2.40 -2.08 13.34
CA GLY A 25 3.52 -1.36 13.97
C GLY A 25 4.72 -1.05 13.06
N TRP A 26 4.82 -1.57 11.83
CA TRP A 26 5.99 -1.28 10.97
C TRP A 26 6.12 0.20 10.64
N LEU A 27 5.03 0.83 10.21
CA LEU A 27 5.03 2.24 9.81
C LEU A 27 5.34 3.15 11.01
N ARG A 28 4.78 2.83 12.18
CA ARG A 28 5.06 3.53 13.44
C ARG A 28 6.52 3.40 13.87
N LYS A 29 7.06 2.17 13.87
CA LYS A 29 8.47 1.92 14.21
C LYS A 29 9.43 2.69 13.29
N VAL A 30 9.14 2.76 11.99
CA VAL A 30 9.94 3.58 11.06
C VAL A 30 9.83 5.06 11.41
N TYR A 31 8.62 5.56 11.63
CA TYR A 31 8.40 6.95 12.01
C TYR A 31 9.17 7.34 13.27
N ASP A 32 9.08 6.54 14.34
CA ASP A 32 9.79 6.79 15.60
C ASP A 32 11.31 6.76 15.42
N ALA A 33 11.82 5.76 14.70
CA ALA A 33 13.24 5.64 14.43
C ALA A 33 13.79 6.83 13.65
N LEU A 34 13.08 7.29 12.62
CA LEU A 34 13.50 8.43 11.79
C LEU A 34 13.34 9.78 12.50
N ARG A 35 12.43 9.89 13.46
CA ARG A 35 12.32 11.09 14.32
C ARG A 35 13.52 11.26 15.23
N GLN A 36 14.07 10.16 15.72
CA GLN A 36 15.24 10.18 16.59
C GLN A 36 16.53 10.33 15.78
N ASP A 37 16.62 9.63 14.64
CA ASP A 37 17.82 9.60 13.80
C ASP A 37 17.43 9.33 12.33
N PRO A 38 17.60 10.31 11.42
CA PRO A 38 17.35 10.14 9.99
C PRO A 38 18.17 9.02 9.31
N THR A 39 19.25 8.56 9.97
CA THR A 39 20.12 7.48 9.49
C THR A 39 19.75 6.10 10.06
N ALA A 40 18.77 6.01 10.97
CA ALA A 40 18.43 4.80 11.73
C ALA A 40 18.27 3.54 10.86
N LEU A 41 17.64 3.66 9.69
CA LEU A 41 17.37 2.53 8.79
C LEU A 41 18.61 2.00 8.04
N ARG A 42 19.71 2.77 8.00
CA ARG A 42 20.97 2.38 7.33
C ARG A 42 22.05 1.93 8.29
N ARG A 43 21.89 2.20 9.58
CA ARG A 43 22.88 1.83 10.58
C ARG A 43 22.97 0.30 10.75
N PRO A 44 24.13 -0.23 11.16
CA PRO A 44 24.30 -1.67 11.38
C PRO A 44 23.33 -2.26 12.42
N ASP A 45 22.86 -1.44 13.36
CA ASP A 45 21.94 -1.80 14.44
C ASP A 45 20.45 -1.61 14.08
N ALA A 46 20.12 -1.27 12.82
CA ALA A 46 18.73 -1.05 12.39
C ALA A 46 17.78 -2.21 12.71
N THR A 47 18.27 -3.46 12.65
CA THR A 47 17.48 -4.65 13.00
C THR A 47 17.13 -4.71 14.48
N VAL A 48 18.01 -4.21 15.34
CA VAL A 48 17.80 -4.14 16.79
C VAL A 48 16.82 -3.01 17.10
N VAL A 49 17.04 -1.83 16.52
CA VAL A 49 16.18 -0.65 16.70
C VAL A 49 14.73 -0.94 16.29
N LEU A 50 14.54 -1.60 15.14
CA LEU A 50 13.19 -1.89 14.62
C LEU A 50 12.62 -3.22 15.15
N GLY A 51 13.46 -4.07 15.74
CA GLY A 51 13.08 -5.43 16.16
C GLY A 51 12.56 -6.28 15.00
N VAL A 52 13.25 -6.27 13.86
CA VAL A 52 12.89 -7.07 12.66
C VAL A 52 14.12 -7.72 12.02
N GLY A 53 13.87 -8.70 11.15
CA GLY A 53 14.93 -9.34 10.36
C GLY A 53 15.59 -8.39 9.36
N LYS A 54 16.87 -8.64 9.04
CA LYS A 54 17.68 -7.84 8.10
C LYS A 54 17.03 -7.64 6.73
N SER A 55 16.30 -8.65 6.23
CA SER A 55 15.60 -8.59 4.94
C SER A 55 14.37 -7.68 4.94
N MET A 56 13.80 -7.38 6.12
CA MET A 56 12.56 -6.62 6.28
C MET A 56 12.80 -5.11 6.37
N VAL A 57 13.96 -4.67 6.89
CA VAL A 57 14.30 -3.24 7.02
C VAL A 57 14.12 -2.47 5.71
N PRO A 58 14.59 -2.95 4.54
CA PRO A 58 14.36 -2.27 3.27
C PRO A 58 12.88 -2.19 2.88
N SER A 59 12.07 -3.21 3.21
CA SER A 59 10.63 -3.22 2.94
C SER A 59 9.89 -2.22 3.83
N MET A 60 10.27 -2.09 5.10
CA MET A 60 9.73 -1.06 6.01
C MET A 60 10.01 0.35 5.49
N ALA A 61 11.26 0.60 5.04
CA ALA A 61 11.63 1.87 4.42
C ALA A 61 10.85 2.13 3.13
N PHE A 62 10.66 1.09 2.30
CA PHE A 62 9.90 1.18 1.06
C PHE A 62 8.44 1.55 1.31
N TRP A 63 7.75 0.85 2.21
CA TRP A 63 6.35 1.10 2.51
C TRP A 63 6.13 2.49 3.08
N SER A 64 7.01 2.94 3.97
CA SER A 64 6.94 4.30 4.53
C SER A 64 7.05 5.37 3.43
N GLN A 65 7.91 5.15 2.42
CA GLN A 65 7.97 6.01 1.24
C GLN A 65 6.73 5.89 0.35
N ALA A 66 6.28 4.66 0.07
CA ALA A 66 5.16 4.40 -0.84
C ALA A 66 3.82 4.96 -0.33
N PHE A 67 3.62 4.98 0.99
CA PHE A 67 2.47 5.64 1.63
C PHE A 67 2.63 7.17 1.75
N GLY A 68 3.81 7.72 1.42
CA GLY A 68 4.13 9.14 1.58
C GLY A 68 4.35 9.57 3.04
N LEU A 69 4.69 8.63 3.92
CA LEU A 69 5.00 8.88 5.32
C LEU A 69 6.47 9.24 5.54
N ALA A 70 7.33 8.91 4.58
CA ALA A 70 8.74 9.23 4.64
C ALA A 70 9.22 9.71 3.27
N ALA A 71 10.08 10.73 3.25
CA ALA A 71 10.65 11.31 2.05
C ALA A 71 12.18 11.32 2.12
N ARG A 72 12.83 11.27 0.96
CA ARG A 72 14.28 11.35 0.89
C ARG A 72 14.74 12.79 1.13
N ASN A 73 15.72 12.96 2.00
CA ASN A 73 16.45 14.20 2.19
C ASN A 73 17.94 13.91 1.97
N GLY A 74 18.43 14.18 0.76
CA GLY A 74 19.76 13.74 0.33
C GLY A 74 19.87 12.22 0.37
N GLN A 75 20.80 11.71 1.18
CA GLN A 75 20.97 10.27 1.39
C GLN A 75 19.93 9.72 2.39
N ASP A 76 19.46 10.55 3.31
CA ASP A 76 18.66 10.17 4.47
C ASP A 76 17.17 10.05 4.14
N LEU A 77 16.43 9.48 5.09
CA LEU A 77 14.99 9.40 5.05
C LEU A 77 14.43 10.18 6.24
N VAL A 78 13.45 11.04 6.00
CA VAL A 78 12.83 11.87 7.04
C VAL A 78 11.32 11.69 7.05
N PRO A 79 10.64 11.78 8.21
CA PRO A 79 9.19 11.79 8.27
C PRO A 79 8.60 12.96 7.49
N THR A 80 7.46 12.76 6.84
CA THR A 80 6.72 13.84 6.18
C THR A 80 5.72 14.50 7.14
N ASN A 81 5.20 15.67 6.77
CA ASN A 81 4.09 16.31 7.50
C ASN A 81 2.88 15.38 7.66
N ARG A 82 2.63 14.55 6.65
CA ARG A 82 1.59 13.53 6.68
C ARG A 82 1.85 12.45 7.73
N ALA A 83 3.10 12.04 7.90
CA ALA A 83 3.45 11.11 8.97
C ALA A 83 3.32 11.73 10.35
N HIS A 84 3.70 13.00 10.52
CA HIS A 84 3.44 13.70 11.78
C HIS A 84 1.94 13.78 12.09
N TRP A 85 1.13 14.17 11.12
CA TRP A 85 -0.32 14.26 11.28
C TRP A 85 -0.97 12.92 11.61
N LEU A 86 -0.48 11.80 11.07
CA LEU A 86 -1.08 10.49 11.29
C LEU A 86 -0.52 9.77 12.53
N LEU A 87 0.81 9.74 12.68
CA LEU A 87 1.53 8.81 13.55
C LEU A 87 2.15 9.44 14.80
N ASP A 88 2.09 10.78 14.96
CA ASP A 88 2.59 11.43 16.17
C ASP A 88 1.85 10.96 17.42
N GLU A 89 2.58 10.62 18.48
CA GLU A 89 1.98 10.04 19.68
C GLU A 89 1.09 10.99 20.46
N ALA A 90 1.42 12.29 20.47
CA ALA A 90 0.69 13.28 21.25
C ALA A 90 -0.44 13.95 20.44
N THR A 91 -0.25 14.08 19.14
CA THR A 91 -1.10 14.91 18.26
C THR A 91 -1.58 14.20 17.00
N GLY A 92 -1.15 12.97 16.76
CA GLY A 92 -1.49 12.20 15.57
C GLY A 92 -2.95 11.75 15.57
N ALA A 93 -3.52 11.68 14.37
CA ALA A 93 -4.91 11.28 14.17
C ALA A 93 -5.17 9.81 14.54
N ASP A 94 -4.20 8.93 14.30
CA ASP A 94 -4.27 7.50 14.64
C ASP A 94 -2.84 6.92 14.81
N PRO A 95 -2.19 7.17 15.96
CA PRO A 95 -0.76 6.90 16.14
C PRO A 95 -0.38 5.43 16.03
N TYR A 96 -1.34 4.53 16.18
CA TYR A 96 -1.15 3.07 16.19
C TYR A 96 -1.82 2.36 15.02
N LEU A 97 -2.54 3.09 14.14
CA LEU A 97 -3.28 2.56 12.98
C LEU A 97 -4.35 1.54 13.39
N GLU A 98 -5.09 1.86 14.43
CA GLU A 98 -6.16 1.02 14.99
C GLU A 98 -7.48 1.16 14.22
N LEU A 99 -7.66 2.26 13.49
CA LEU A 99 -8.89 2.56 12.77
C LEU A 99 -8.82 2.04 11.32
N ASP A 100 -9.86 1.32 10.89
CA ASP A 100 -10.01 0.89 9.49
C ASP A 100 -10.02 2.10 8.52
N SER A 101 -10.54 3.26 8.95
CA SER A 101 -10.51 4.50 8.17
C SER A 101 -9.08 4.96 7.84
N SER A 102 -8.14 4.79 8.77
CA SER A 102 -6.72 5.11 8.57
C SER A 102 -6.08 4.16 7.56
N LEU A 103 -6.46 2.88 7.58
CA LEU A 103 -6.01 1.89 6.60
C LEU A 103 -6.57 2.17 5.19
N TRP A 104 -7.83 2.59 5.09
CA TRP A 104 -8.41 3.08 3.83
C TRP A 104 -7.68 4.32 3.31
N LEU A 105 -7.34 5.26 4.18
CA LEU A 105 -6.57 6.45 3.84
C LEU A 105 -5.16 6.08 3.34
N LEU A 106 -4.47 5.17 4.02
CA LEU A 106 -3.17 4.66 3.59
C LEU A 106 -3.26 3.96 2.23
N HIS A 107 -4.27 3.12 2.01
CA HIS A 107 -4.51 2.51 0.70
C HIS A 107 -4.73 3.58 -0.38
N TRP A 108 -5.52 4.60 -0.09
CA TRP A 108 -5.75 5.73 -0.99
C TRP A 108 -4.44 6.45 -1.33
N TRP A 109 -3.63 6.82 -0.34
CA TRP A 109 -2.32 7.46 -0.55
C TRP A 109 -1.38 6.59 -1.38
N LEU A 110 -1.38 5.28 -1.13
CA LEU A 110 -0.57 4.32 -1.88
C LEU A 110 -0.92 4.34 -3.37
N VAL A 111 -2.20 4.19 -3.71
CA VAL A 111 -2.65 4.09 -5.11
C VAL A 111 -2.77 5.45 -5.81
N SER A 112 -2.76 6.56 -5.08
CA SER A 112 -2.80 7.93 -5.63
C SER A 112 -1.43 8.61 -5.70
N SER A 113 -0.40 8.05 -5.05
CA SER A 113 0.97 8.60 -4.95
C SER A 113 1.58 9.06 -6.28
N GLU A 114 2.15 10.26 -6.30
CA GLU A 114 2.92 10.79 -7.42
C GLU A 114 4.29 11.27 -6.91
N PRO A 115 5.42 10.70 -7.38
CA PRO A 115 5.47 9.57 -8.30
C PRO A 115 4.96 8.27 -7.65
N CYS A 116 4.39 7.39 -8.46
CA CYS A 116 3.86 6.12 -7.98
C CYS A 116 4.99 5.09 -7.75
N HIS A 117 5.04 4.52 -6.54
CA HIS A 117 6.07 3.54 -6.16
C HIS A 117 5.68 2.08 -6.41
N VAL A 118 4.37 1.81 -6.53
CA VAL A 118 3.79 0.46 -6.59
C VAL A 118 2.97 0.26 -7.88
N PRO A 119 3.63 0.06 -9.04
CA PRO A 119 2.95 -0.04 -10.33
C PRO A 119 1.89 -1.16 -10.37
N ALA A 120 2.14 -2.31 -9.72
CA ALA A 120 1.16 -3.40 -9.65
C ALA A 120 -0.14 -3.00 -8.94
N TRP A 121 -0.04 -2.25 -7.84
CA TRP A 121 -1.21 -1.73 -7.11
C TRP A 121 -1.94 -0.67 -7.94
N ARG A 122 -1.20 0.28 -8.51
CA ARG A 122 -1.77 1.34 -9.36
C ARG A 122 -2.56 0.73 -10.53
N TYR A 123 -1.99 -0.26 -11.20
CA TYR A 123 -2.64 -0.95 -12.31
C TYR A 123 -3.92 -1.66 -11.83
N LEU A 124 -3.82 -2.50 -10.79
CA LEU A 124 -4.93 -3.32 -10.35
C LEU A 124 -6.13 -2.49 -9.86
N PHE A 125 -5.89 -1.49 -9.00
CA PHE A 125 -6.97 -0.70 -8.41
C PHE A 125 -7.40 0.49 -9.26
N GLY A 126 -6.48 1.07 -10.05
CA GLY A 126 -6.75 2.28 -10.83
C GLY A 126 -7.21 2.01 -12.27
N TYR A 127 -6.76 0.91 -12.90
CA TYR A 127 -6.90 0.73 -14.34
C TYR A 127 -7.44 -0.64 -14.78
N SER A 128 -7.39 -1.67 -13.92
CA SER A 128 -7.86 -3.01 -14.31
C SER A 128 -9.36 -2.97 -14.70
N PRO A 129 -9.70 -3.29 -15.96
CA PRO A 129 -11.11 -3.38 -16.34
C PRO A 129 -11.74 -4.65 -15.78
N PHE A 130 -10.94 -5.65 -15.41
CA PHE A 130 -11.40 -6.94 -14.92
C PHE A 130 -11.48 -6.97 -13.40
N SER A 131 -12.61 -7.44 -12.88
CA SER A 131 -12.76 -7.75 -11.46
C SER A 131 -12.18 -9.12 -11.09
N ARG A 132 -11.88 -9.97 -12.08
CA ARG A 132 -11.28 -11.30 -11.89
C ARG A 132 -10.25 -11.54 -12.99
N SER A 133 -9.07 -12.00 -12.61
CA SER A 133 -8.03 -12.42 -13.55
C SER A 133 -7.10 -13.42 -12.88
N SER A 134 -6.48 -14.31 -13.66
CA SER A 134 -5.40 -15.12 -13.14
C SER A 134 -4.15 -14.28 -12.84
N ARG A 135 -3.26 -14.77 -11.98
CA ARG A 135 -1.94 -14.17 -11.70
C ARG A 135 -1.11 -14.07 -12.98
N ALA A 136 -1.20 -15.08 -13.86
CA ALA A 136 -0.50 -15.08 -15.15
C ALA A 136 -1.03 -14.01 -16.11
N GLU A 137 -2.36 -13.84 -16.19
CA GLU A 137 -2.97 -12.76 -16.98
C GLU A 137 -2.59 -11.38 -16.44
N LEU A 138 -2.63 -11.20 -15.12
CA LEU A 138 -2.22 -9.95 -14.48
C LEU A 138 -0.73 -9.66 -14.75
N GLN A 139 0.13 -10.67 -14.68
CA GLN A 139 1.54 -10.55 -15.03
C GLN A 139 1.74 -10.09 -16.47
N GLY A 140 1.07 -10.73 -17.45
CA GLY A 140 1.16 -10.35 -18.86
C GLY A 140 0.70 -8.90 -19.10
N ARG A 141 -0.37 -8.49 -18.43
CA ARG A 141 -0.89 -7.12 -18.50
C ARG A 141 0.03 -6.09 -17.88
N LEU A 142 0.67 -6.40 -16.75
CA LEU A 142 1.65 -5.51 -16.12
C LEU A 142 2.90 -5.36 -16.98
N ALA A 143 3.37 -6.45 -17.59
CA ALA A 143 4.49 -6.41 -18.54
C ALA A 143 4.17 -5.50 -19.73
N ALA A 144 2.99 -5.69 -20.36
CA ALA A 144 2.54 -4.85 -21.46
C ALA A 144 2.35 -3.37 -21.06
N ALA A 145 1.82 -3.12 -19.86
CA ALA A 145 1.63 -1.76 -19.36
C ALA A 145 2.96 -1.05 -19.04
N ALA A 146 3.99 -1.79 -18.60
CA ALA A 146 5.34 -1.27 -18.37
C ALA A 146 6.01 -0.91 -19.70
N ASP A 147 5.92 -1.79 -20.70
CA ASP A 147 6.44 -1.57 -22.04
C ASP A 147 5.79 -0.35 -22.71
N ALA A 148 4.46 -0.20 -22.56
CA ALA A 148 3.70 0.92 -23.13
C ALA A 148 4.07 2.31 -22.58
N VAL A 149 4.72 2.40 -21.41
CA VAL A 149 5.25 3.66 -20.85
C VAL A 149 6.77 3.80 -21.03
N GLY A 150 7.40 2.91 -21.81
CA GLY A 150 8.84 2.92 -22.08
C GLY A 150 9.70 2.39 -20.93
N HIS A 151 9.11 1.74 -19.93
CA HIS A 151 9.89 1.10 -18.86
C HIS A 151 10.44 -0.23 -19.34
N ARG A 152 11.65 -0.58 -18.88
CA ARG A 152 12.19 -1.93 -19.09
C ARG A 152 11.21 -2.96 -18.51
N THR A 153 10.76 -3.88 -19.35
CA THR A 153 9.87 -4.97 -18.94
C THR A 153 10.49 -5.77 -17.79
N PRO A 154 9.82 -5.86 -16.63
CA PRO A 154 10.36 -6.60 -15.49
C PRO A 154 10.39 -8.11 -15.76
N ALA A 155 11.31 -8.82 -15.10
CA ALA A 155 11.35 -10.27 -15.19
C ALA A 155 10.05 -10.90 -14.63
N ALA A 156 9.64 -12.02 -15.22
CA ALA A 156 8.45 -12.76 -14.81
C ALA A 156 8.43 -13.08 -13.31
N SER A 157 9.57 -13.50 -12.74
CA SER A 157 9.72 -13.80 -11.32
C SER A 157 9.53 -12.58 -10.41
N VAL A 158 9.95 -11.40 -10.86
CA VAL A 158 9.77 -10.14 -10.11
C VAL A 158 8.30 -9.74 -10.10
N LEU A 159 7.62 -9.81 -11.26
CA LEU A 159 6.18 -9.55 -11.35
C LEU A 159 5.39 -10.55 -10.49
N ALA A 160 5.74 -11.84 -10.55
CA ALA A 160 5.10 -12.86 -9.73
C ALA A 160 5.28 -12.58 -8.23
N SER A 161 6.46 -12.14 -7.80
CA SER A 161 6.73 -11.76 -6.41
C SER A 161 5.90 -10.55 -5.95
N ASP A 162 5.83 -9.49 -6.77
CA ASP A 162 5.02 -8.31 -6.46
C ASP A 162 3.52 -8.63 -6.43
N ILE A 163 3.03 -9.44 -7.38
CA ILE A 163 1.62 -9.91 -7.40
C ILE A 163 1.33 -10.75 -6.15
N ALA A 164 2.23 -11.66 -5.75
CA ALA A 164 2.06 -12.46 -4.54
C ALA A 164 2.00 -11.58 -3.29
N CYS A 165 2.86 -10.56 -3.19
CA CYS A 165 2.82 -9.58 -2.11
C CYS A 165 1.51 -8.77 -2.11
N LEU A 166 1.04 -8.33 -3.29
CA LEU A 166 -0.25 -7.65 -3.45
C LEU A 166 -1.41 -8.50 -2.95
N VAL A 167 -1.46 -9.76 -3.38
CA VAL A 167 -2.52 -10.69 -2.96
C VAL A 167 -2.45 -10.92 -1.45
N SER A 168 -1.25 -11.17 -0.91
CA SER A 168 -1.04 -11.33 0.53
C SER A 168 -1.43 -10.07 1.33
N MET A 169 -1.30 -8.89 0.73
CA MET A 169 -1.67 -7.63 1.38
C MET A 169 -3.19 -7.51 1.62
N TYR A 170 -4.04 -8.02 0.73
CA TYR A 170 -5.48 -7.71 0.74
C TYR A 170 -6.44 -8.90 0.70
N ALA A 171 -6.02 -10.06 0.18
CA ALA A 171 -6.87 -11.25 0.16
C ALA A 171 -6.91 -11.85 1.57
N PRO A 172 -8.02 -12.44 2.01
CA PRO A 172 -8.00 -13.29 3.20
C PRO A 172 -7.12 -14.50 2.90
N GLY A 173 -6.21 -14.81 3.81
CA GLY A 173 -5.42 -16.03 3.73
C GLY A 173 -6.19 -17.24 4.24
N ASN A 174 -5.61 -18.43 4.08
CA ASN A 174 -6.08 -19.62 4.78
C ASN A 174 -5.10 -19.87 5.93
N PRO A 175 -5.48 -19.61 7.18
CA PRO A 175 -4.57 -19.68 8.30
C PRO A 175 -4.12 -21.13 8.49
N THR A 176 -2.83 -21.32 8.41
CA THR A 176 -2.11 -22.54 8.76
C THR A 176 -1.18 -22.22 9.92
N ALA A 177 -0.73 -23.25 10.65
CA ALA A 177 0.24 -23.05 11.72
C ALA A 177 1.54 -22.36 11.23
N ALA A 178 1.88 -22.48 9.94
CA ALA A 178 3.08 -21.90 9.35
C ALA A 178 2.96 -20.42 8.97
N ASN A 179 1.75 -19.90 8.72
CA ASN A 179 1.53 -18.53 8.25
C ASN A 179 0.62 -17.69 9.15
N ILE A 180 0.14 -18.24 10.28
CA ILE A 180 -0.79 -17.56 11.18
C ILE A 180 -0.28 -16.20 11.66
N GLU A 181 1.00 -16.09 12.02
CA GLU A 181 1.64 -14.83 12.43
C GLU A 181 1.61 -13.78 11.30
N ASP A 182 1.85 -14.22 10.07
CA ASP A 182 1.79 -13.34 8.88
C ASP A 182 0.34 -12.97 8.52
N GLU A 183 -0.62 -13.82 8.84
CA GLU A 183 -2.05 -13.51 8.66
C GLU A 183 -2.54 -12.48 9.68
N LEU A 184 -2.21 -12.68 10.96
CA LEU A 184 -2.63 -11.80 12.05
C LEU A 184 -1.91 -10.44 12.00
N SER A 185 -0.69 -10.39 11.48
CA SER A 185 0.11 -9.16 11.48
C SER A 185 -0.20 -8.18 10.34
N ASN A 186 -0.99 -8.55 9.33
CA ASN A 186 -1.28 -7.66 8.20
C ASN A 186 -2.61 -6.89 8.38
N PRO A 187 -2.59 -5.59 8.68
CA PRO A 187 -3.80 -4.82 8.94
C PRO A 187 -4.67 -4.62 7.68
N PHE A 188 -4.09 -4.64 6.48
CA PHE A 188 -4.82 -4.29 5.25
C PHE A 188 -5.83 -5.37 4.78
N ARG A 189 -5.84 -6.55 5.40
CA ARG A 189 -6.82 -7.60 5.09
C ARG A 189 -8.24 -7.23 5.55
N THR A 190 -8.38 -6.36 6.56
CA THR A 190 -9.68 -5.87 7.06
C THR A 190 -10.42 -5.05 6.01
N LEU A 191 -9.69 -4.43 5.07
CA LEU A 191 -10.28 -3.65 3.98
C LEU A 191 -11.08 -4.50 2.99
N HIS A 192 -10.86 -5.82 2.97
CA HIS A 192 -11.58 -6.76 2.12
C HIS A 192 -11.59 -6.37 0.64
N LEU A 193 -10.50 -5.77 0.15
CA LEU A 193 -10.36 -5.29 -1.23
C LEU A 193 -10.24 -6.44 -2.24
N LEU A 194 -9.72 -7.60 -1.82
CA LEU A 194 -9.66 -8.82 -2.61
C LEU A 194 -10.51 -9.93 -1.98
N GLY A 195 -11.06 -10.79 -2.83
CA GLY A 195 -11.75 -12.01 -2.42
C GLY A 195 -10.78 -13.12 -2.00
N PRO A 196 -11.29 -14.17 -1.32
CA PRO A 196 -10.49 -15.33 -0.97
C PRO A 196 -9.91 -15.97 -2.21
N GLU A 197 -8.71 -16.50 -2.06
CA GLU A 197 -8.13 -17.40 -3.04
C GLU A 197 -9.04 -18.63 -3.14
N PRO A 198 -9.60 -18.94 -4.32
CA PRO A 198 -10.46 -20.10 -4.45
C PRO A 198 -9.64 -21.39 -4.24
N PRO A 199 -10.28 -22.48 -3.77
CA PRO A 199 -9.58 -23.72 -3.39
C PRO A 199 -8.70 -24.27 -4.52
N ALA A 200 -7.65 -25.00 -4.11
CA ALA A 200 -6.44 -25.43 -4.81
C ALA A 200 -6.41 -25.43 -6.35
N ASP A 201 -7.47 -25.83 -7.04
CA ASP A 201 -7.64 -25.82 -8.49
C ASP A 201 -7.67 -24.41 -9.12
N ARG A 202 -8.00 -23.37 -8.32
CA ARG A 202 -8.05 -21.96 -8.75
C ARG A 202 -7.18 -21.01 -7.91
N SER A 203 -6.15 -21.54 -7.27
CA SER A 203 -5.11 -20.85 -6.47
C SER A 203 -4.25 -19.82 -7.24
N HIS A 204 -4.74 -19.40 -8.41
CA HIS A 204 -4.13 -18.43 -9.29
C HIS A 204 -5.06 -17.25 -9.55
N LEU A 205 -6.26 -17.18 -8.96
CA LEU A 205 -7.20 -16.08 -9.24
C LEU A 205 -7.00 -14.88 -8.30
N VAL A 206 -6.94 -13.70 -8.90
CA VAL A 206 -7.03 -12.39 -8.24
C VAL A 206 -8.45 -11.86 -8.47
N ALA A 207 -9.21 -11.69 -7.40
CA ALA A 207 -10.61 -11.24 -7.46
C ALA A 207 -10.80 -9.92 -6.69
N LEU A 208 -11.00 -8.82 -7.41
CA LEU A 208 -11.31 -7.51 -6.85
C LEU A 208 -12.75 -7.44 -6.34
N ARG A 209 -12.91 -7.05 -5.08
CA ARG A 209 -14.22 -6.75 -4.48
C ARG A 209 -14.55 -5.29 -4.73
N ARG A 210 -15.16 -4.99 -5.88
CA ARG A 210 -15.61 -3.61 -6.22
C ARG A 210 -16.57 -3.01 -5.18
N MET A 211 -17.22 -3.84 -4.37
CA MET A 211 -18.14 -3.42 -3.30
C MET A 211 -17.47 -3.16 -1.95
N ALA A 212 -16.16 -3.40 -1.80
CA ALA A 212 -15.46 -3.14 -0.55
C ALA A 212 -15.61 -1.67 -0.10
N GLY A 213 -15.79 -1.46 1.20
CA GLY A 213 -15.97 -0.12 1.79
C GLY A 213 -17.33 0.54 1.56
N ARG A 214 -18.31 -0.15 0.94
CA ARG A 214 -19.69 0.38 0.81
C ARG A 214 -20.55 0.26 2.06
N HIS A 215 -20.17 -0.61 2.98
CA HIS A 215 -20.85 -0.80 4.25
C HIS A 215 -19.73 -0.86 5.30
N CYS A 216 -19.62 0.18 6.11
CA CYS A 216 -18.84 0.10 7.35
C CYS A 216 -19.73 -0.60 8.36
N HIS A 217 -19.31 -1.76 8.89
CA HIS A 217 -20.03 -2.38 10.00
C HIS A 217 -19.53 -1.68 11.26
N ASP A 218 -20.12 -0.53 11.57
CA ASP A 218 -19.78 0.21 12.79
C ASP A 218 -20.27 -0.59 14.00
N LEU A 219 -19.36 -0.96 14.92
CA LEU A 219 -19.70 -1.59 16.20
C LEU A 219 -19.91 -0.55 17.32
N SER A 220 -19.96 0.74 16.99
CA SER A 220 -20.31 1.77 17.97
C SER A 220 -21.15 2.87 17.35
N HIS A 221 -22.44 2.82 17.69
CA HIS A 221 -23.45 3.85 17.51
C HIS A 221 -23.98 4.08 16.08
N ASP A 222 -25.29 4.24 16.06
CA ASP A 222 -26.20 4.36 14.94
C ASP A 222 -25.78 5.49 13.97
N GLY A 223 -25.12 5.12 12.86
CA GLY A 223 -24.72 6.07 11.82
C GLY A 223 -23.87 5.40 10.74
N THR A 224 -24.46 5.14 9.56
CA THR A 224 -23.69 4.62 8.42
C THR A 224 -22.77 5.72 7.87
N VAL A 225 -21.49 5.70 8.20
CA VAL A 225 -20.50 6.59 7.58
C VAL A 225 -20.15 6.03 6.19
N ASP A 226 -20.69 6.66 5.13
CA ASP A 226 -20.27 6.37 3.75
C ASP A 226 -18.88 6.97 3.51
N ILE A 227 -17.88 6.10 3.54
CA ILE A 227 -16.49 6.42 3.23
C ILE A 227 -16.38 7.13 1.86
N ARG A 228 -17.23 6.81 0.87
CA ARG A 228 -17.26 7.54 -0.43
C ARG A 228 -17.65 9.01 -0.28
N ALA A 229 -18.52 9.36 0.67
CA ALA A 229 -18.97 10.73 0.87
C ALA A 229 -17.84 11.60 1.48
N GLN A 230 -17.08 11.07 2.45
CA GLN A 230 -15.87 11.73 2.96
C GLN A 230 -14.78 11.86 1.88
N PHE A 231 -14.60 10.84 1.03
CA PHE A 231 -13.64 10.90 -0.07
C PHE A 231 -14.04 11.84 -1.22
N LEU A 232 -15.34 12.07 -1.46
CA LEU A 232 -15.82 13.04 -2.44
C LEU A 232 -15.63 14.49 -1.97
N GLN A 233 -15.73 14.76 -0.67
CA GLN A 233 -15.38 16.07 -0.09
C GLN A 233 -13.88 16.40 -0.28
N LEU A 234 -13.00 15.40 -0.26
CA LEU A 234 -11.57 15.57 -0.58
C LEU A 234 -11.29 15.79 -2.09
N ARG A 235 -12.28 15.62 -2.98
CA ARG A 235 -12.15 15.82 -4.44
C ARG A 235 -12.84 17.06 -5.00
N CYS A 236 -13.60 17.81 -4.20
CA CYS A 236 -14.29 19.01 -4.68
C CYS A 236 -14.06 20.19 -3.73
N PRO A 237 -13.06 21.06 -4.00
CA PRO A 237 -13.24 22.46 -3.67
C PRO A 237 -14.29 23.01 -4.63
N SER A 238 -15.35 23.61 -4.09
CA SER A 238 -16.40 24.26 -4.87
C SER A 238 -15.91 25.43 -5.71
N GLU A 239 -14.66 25.87 -5.58
CA GLU A 239 -14.06 26.95 -6.36
C GLU A 239 -12.56 26.68 -6.60
N GLY A 240 -12.06 27.16 -7.74
CA GLY A 240 -10.92 26.59 -8.46
C GLY A 240 -9.50 26.75 -7.87
N ARG A 241 -8.63 25.87 -8.38
CA ARG A 241 -7.14 25.85 -8.35
C ARG A 241 -6.46 25.46 -7.04
N TRP A 242 -5.84 24.26 -7.05
CA TRP A 242 -4.72 23.91 -6.17
C TRP A 242 -3.43 23.86 -7.00
N HIS A 243 -2.46 24.71 -6.68
CA HIS A 243 -1.07 24.59 -7.15
C HIS A 243 -0.34 23.52 -6.33
N ALA A 244 0.34 22.60 -7.03
CA ALA A 244 1.01 21.42 -6.47
C ALA A 244 2.32 21.73 -5.70
N SER A 245 2.35 22.84 -4.94
CA SER A 245 3.60 23.35 -4.35
C SER A 245 3.75 23.09 -2.86
N ASN A 246 2.75 22.60 -2.14
CA ASN A 246 2.84 22.38 -0.69
C ASN A 246 2.13 21.08 -0.28
N PHE A 247 2.76 19.93 -0.51
CA PHE A 247 2.63 18.71 0.29
C PHE A 247 3.89 17.87 0.16
#